data_AF-B9SB22-F1
#
_entry.id   AF-B9SB22-F1
#
_cell.length_a   1.000
_cell.length_b   1.000
_cell.length_c   1.000
_cell.angle_alpha   90.00
_cell.angle_beta   90.00
_cell.angle_gamma   90.00
#
_symmetry.space_group_name_H-M   'P 1'
#
loop_
_entity.id
_entity.type
_entity.pdbx_description
1 polymer ?
#
loop_
_entity_poly.entity_id
_entity_poly.type
_entity_poly.pdbx_seq_one_letter_code
_entity_poly.pdbx_strand_id
1 'polypeptide(L)'
;MQVHHIINPGIQNLLLTKKTIQNLLIFSSQFIFILSELSMAMYCRVRSLLSSVRTNSSFSISVPMHSFSTSPASSSQFENVGFIGLGNMGSRMAQNLIKAGYKVAVHDINCNVIKMFTDMGVSTKETPLEVAEASNIVITMLPSTSHVLDVYNGPNGLLQGGTFLRPQLFINSSTIDPETSRKLSAAVSNFVVKEKTGNWEKPLMLDAPVSGGVLAAEAGTLTFMVGGSKDAYLAAKPLFLSMGKSTIYCGGAGTGSAAKICNNLAMAVSMLGVSEALALGQSLGIDADTLTKVFNSSSARCWSSDSYNPVPGVMEGVPASRNYAGGFASKLMTKDLNLAAASAKAVDFTCPLTQQALEIYTEMCENGHETEDFSCVFRHYYFGKDKL
;
A
#
# COMPACT_ATOMS: atom_id res chain seq x y z
N MET A 1 -28.96 64.01 4.88
CA MET A 1 -29.77 62.98 4.22
C MET A 1 -29.58 61.67 4.99
N GLN A 2 -30.46 61.38 5.96
CA GLN A 2 -30.45 60.10 6.68
C GLN A 2 -31.25 59.08 5.86
N VAL A 3 -30.64 57.95 5.54
CA VAL A 3 -31.32 56.83 4.85
C VAL A 3 -31.64 55.77 5.88
N HIS A 4 -32.93 55.64 6.20
CA HIS A 4 -33.47 54.52 6.97
C HIS A 4 -33.46 53.25 6.11
N HIS A 5 -32.72 52.22 6.50
CA HIS A 5 -32.88 50.87 5.96
C HIS A 5 -34.08 50.20 6.64
N ILE A 6 -35.20 50.11 5.93
CA ILE A 6 -36.34 49.28 6.30
C ILE A 6 -36.01 47.84 5.88
N ILE A 7 -35.71 46.98 6.86
CA ILE A 7 -35.61 45.53 6.65
C ILE A 7 -37.03 44.99 6.49
N ASN A 8 -37.28 44.32 5.37
CA ASN A 8 -38.57 43.74 5.02
C ASN A 8 -38.97 42.62 6.02
N PRO A 9 -40.12 42.73 6.71
CA PRO A 9 -40.54 41.77 7.75
C PRO A 9 -40.70 40.32 7.25
N GLY A 10 -40.84 40.10 5.94
CA GLY A 10 -40.87 38.75 5.35
C GLY A 10 -39.51 38.01 5.43
N ILE A 11 -38.39 38.72 5.43
CA ILE A 11 -37.04 38.13 5.45
C ILE A 11 -36.64 37.70 6.87
N GLN A 12 -37.06 38.45 7.90
CA GLN A 12 -36.84 38.06 9.29
C GLN A 12 -37.61 36.78 9.65
N ASN A 13 -38.87 36.65 9.20
CA ASN A 13 -39.65 35.43 9.43
C ASN A 13 -39.00 34.19 8.75
N LEU A 14 -38.46 34.32 7.54
CA LEU A 14 -37.80 33.21 6.85
C LEU A 14 -36.51 32.73 7.55
N LEU A 15 -35.74 33.66 8.15
CA LEU A 15 -34.54 33.35 8.93
C LEU A 15 -34.86 32.68 10.27
N LEU A 16 -35.93 33.10 10.94
CA LEU A 16 -36.44 32.46 12.15
C LEU A 16 -36.91 31.03 11.86
N THR A 17 -37.66 30.80 10.78
CA THR A 17 -38.13 29.46 10.40
C THR A 17 -36.97 28.52 10.05
N LYS A 18 -35.93 29.01 9.37
CA LYS A 18 -34.72 28.20 9.08
C LYS A 18 -33.96 27.81 10.34
N LYS A 19 -33.78 28.71 11.32
CA LYS A 19 -33.15 28.39 12.61
C LYS A 19 -33.95 27.36 13.41
N THR A 20 -35.28 27.45 13.41
CA THR A 20 -36.14 26.48 14.10
C THR A 20 -36.07 25.09 13.47
N ILE A 21 -36.05 24.99 12.13
CA ILE A 21 -35.90 23.70 11.42
C ILE A 21 -34.51 23.09 11.66
N GLN A 22 -33.46 23.90 11.65
CA GLN A 22 -32.09 23.44 11.90
C GLN A 22 -31.92 22.93 13.34
N ASN A 23 -32.55 23.59 14.32
CA ASN A 23 -32.58 23.11 15.70
C ASN A 23 -33.37 21.80 15.84
N LEU A 24 -34.52 21.65 15.16
CA LEU A 24 -35.27 20.39 15.17
C LEU A 24 -34.48 19.22 14.56
N LEU A 25 -33.70 19.47 13.51
CA LEU A 25 -32.82 18.45 12.89
C LEU A 25 -31.64 18.05 13.80
N ILE A 26 -31.10 19.00 14.57
CA ILE A 26 -30.07 18.70 15.57
C ILE A 26 -30.66 17.87 16.70
N PHE A 27 -31.85 18.22 17.21
CA PHE A 27 -32.54 17.45 18.24
C PHE A 27 -32.89 16.02 17.78
N SER A 28 -33.34 15.84 16.53
CA SER A 28 -33.62 14.50 16.00
C SER A 28 -32.36 13.66 15.84
N SER A 29 -31.24 14.25 15.42
CA SER A 29 -29.95 13.56 15.30
C SER A 29 -29.38 13.11 16.66
N GLN A 30 -29.51 13.95 17.70
CA GLN A 30 -29.13 13.60 19.07
C GLN A 30 -30.02 12.50 19.65
N PHE A 31 -31.32 12.51 19.34
CA PHE A 31 -32.26 11.47 19.79
C PHE A 31 -31.96 10.10 19.16
N ILE A 32 -31.59 10.08 17.88
CA ILE A 32 -31.17 8.86 17.17
C ILE A 32 -29.87 8.30 17.77
N PHE A 33 -28.93 9.17 18.13
CA PHE A 33 -27.66 8.76 18.76
C PHE A 33 -27.89 8.13 20.15
N ILE A 34 -28.77 8.72 20.97
CA ILE A 34 -29.15 8.18 22.29
C ILE A 34 -29.85 6.82 22.16
N LEU A 35 -30.72 6.65 21.16
CA LEU A 35 -31.38 5.36 20.91
C LEU A 35 -30.40 4.27 20.45
N SER A 36 -29.36 4.63 19.68
CA SER A 36 -28.30 3.68 19.29
C SER A 36 -27.42 3.24 20.47
N GLU A 37 -27.10 4.16 21.39
CA GLU A 37 -26.34 3.89 22.61
C GLU A 37 -27.12 2.96 23.56
N LEU A 38 -28.42 3.22 23.73
CA LEU A 38 -29.30 2.37 24.55
C LEU A 38 -29.48 0.96 23.95
N SER A 39 -29.55 0.84 22.63
CA SER A 39 -29.60 -0.45 21.92
C SER A 39 -28.32 -1.27 22.14
N MET A 40 -27.15 -0.64 22.04
CA MET A 40 -25.86 -1.32 22.30
C MET A 40 -25.68 -1.70 23.77
N ALA A 41 -26.07 -0.84 24.71
CA ALA A 41 -26.02 -1.17 26.14
C ALA A 41 -26.94 -2.36 26.48
N MET A 42 -28.11 -2.46 25.84
CA MET A 42 -29.02 -3.59 26.01
C MET A 42 -28.46 -4.88 25.40
N TYR A 43 -27.85 -4.81 24.22
CA TYR A 43 -27.18 -5.94 23.56
C TYR A 43 -26.03 -6.50 24.39
N CYS A 44 -25.20 -5.63 24.99
CA CYS A 44 -24.11 -6.03 25.88
C CYS A 44 -24.59 -6.70 27.16
N ARG A 45 -25.72 -6.26 27.74
CA ARG A 45 -26.31 -6.91 28.93
C ARG A 45 -26.90 -8.28 28.61
N VAL A 46 -27.57 -8.45 27.47
CA VAL A 46 -28.12 -9.75 27.06
C VAL A 46 -26.99 -10.76 26.79
N ARG A 47 -25.88 -10.33 26.17
CA ARG A 47 -24.72 -11.18 25.92
C ARG A 47 -24.00 -11.62 27.20
N SER A 48 -23.98 -10.76 28.23
CA SER A 48 -23.43 -11.09 29.56
C SER A 48 -24.30 -12.06 30.35
N LEU A 49 -25.61 -12.13 30.09
CA LEU A 49 -26.52 -13.08 30.73
C LEU A 49 -26.48 -14.47 30.08
N LEU A 50 -26.10 -14.56 28.81
CA LEU A 50 -26.01 -15.82 28.06
C LEU A 50 -24.69 -16.59 28.26
N SER A 51 -23.67 -16.01 28.90
CA SER A 51 -22.40 -16.68 29.17
C SER A 51 -22.35 -17.50 30.47
N SER A 52 -23.44 -17.53 31.25
CA SER A 52 -23.45 -18.12 32.61
C SER A 52 -24.27 -19.41 32.78
N VAL A 53 -24.64 -20.09 31.69
CA VAL A 53 -25.31 -21.41 31.78
C VAL A 53 -24.35 -22.53 31.35
N ARG A 54 -23.62 -23.07 32.34
CA ARG A 54 -22.93 -24.36 32.24
C ARG A 54 -23.71 -25.39 33.06
N THR A 55 -24.18 -26.45 32.43
CA THR A 55 -24.65 -27.66 33.13
C THR A 55 -24.05 -28.91 32.49
N ASN A 56 -23.46 -29.72 33.35
CA ASN A 56 -22.85 -31.03 33.10
C ASN A 56 -23.83 -32.02 32.48
N SER A 57 -23.38 -32.78 31.48
CA SER A 57 -23.74 -34.19 31.37
C SER A 57 -22.68 -34.94 30.55
N SER A 58 -22.21 -36.04 31.12
CA SER A 58 -21.28 -36.99 30.53
C SER A 58 -22.06 -38.02 29.72
N PHE A 59 -21.83 -38.04 28.40
CA PHE A 59 -22.26 -39.12 27.51
C PHE A 59 -21.07 -39.55 26.65
N SER A 60 -20.62 -40.79 26.84
CA SER A 60 -19.61 -41.46 26.04
C SER A 60 -20.27 -42.10 24.82
N ILE A 61 -19.95 -41.59 23.62
CA ILE A 61 -20.28 -42.22 22.34
C ILE A 61 -18.97 -42.50 21.61
N SER A 62 -18.71 -43.79 21.36
CA SER A 62 -17.62 -44.29 20.54
C SER A 62 -17.90 -44.03 19.05
N VAL A 63 -17.04 -43.26 18.38
CA VAL A 63 -17.11 -42.98 16.94
C VAL A 63 -15.96 -43.73 16.23
N PRO A 64 -16.18 -44.39 15.08
CA PRO A 64 -15.11 -45.08 14.36
C PRO A 64 -14.10 -44.09 13.78
N MET A 65 -12.82 -44.43 13.91
CA MET A 65 -11.69 -43.68 13.40
C MET A 65 -11.64 -43.79 11.87
N HIS A 66 -12.21 -42.80 11.16
CA HIS A 66 -11.92 -42.62 9.74
C HIS A 66 -10.60 -41.86 9.60
N SER A 67 -9.62 -42.54 8.98
CA SER A 67 -8.37 -41.96 8.52
C SER A 67 -8.65 -40.75 7.63
N PHE A 68 -8.31 -39.56 8.11
CA PHE A 68 -8.25 -38.37 7.27
C PHE A 68 -7.10 -38.53 6.29
N SER A 69 -7.45 -38.87 5.04
CA SER A 69 -6.56 -38.71 3.91
C SER A 69 -6.24 -37.22 3.77
N THR A 70 -5.00 -36.83 4.05
CA THR A 70 -4.49 -35.50 3.72
C THR A 70 -4.38 -35.41 2.21
N SER A 71 -5.43 -34.93 1.55
CA SER A 71 -5.31 -34.45 0.19
C SER A 71 -4.24 -33.35 0.16
N PRO A 72 -3.26 -33.40 -0.76
CA PRO A 72 -2.32 -32.30 -0.92
C PRO A 72 -3.11 -31.03 -1.22
N ALA A 73 -2.65 -29.91 -0.65
CA ALA A 73 -3.17 -28.57 -0.93
C ALA A 73 -3.38 -28.43 -2.44
N SER A 74 -4.54 -27.90 -2.83
CA SER A 74 -4.92 -27.73 -4.24
C SER A 74 -3.72 -27.21 -5.04
N SER A 75 -3.31 -27.94 -6.07
CA SER A 75 -2.30 -27.53 -7.03
C SER A 75 -2.55 -26.08 -7.42
N SER A 76 -1.68 -25.16 -6.99
CA SER A 76 -1.88 -23.74 -7.30
C SER A 76 -1.83 -23.60 -8.82
N GLN A 77 -2.81 -22.91 -9.40
CA GLN A 77 -2.93 -22.70 -10.86
C GLN A 77 -1.69 -22.04 -11.49
N PHE A 78 -0.75 -21.56 -10.68
CA PHE A 78 0.42 -20.78 -11.07
C PHE A 78 1.72 -21.36 -10.47
N GLU A 79 2.06 -22.62 -10.76
CA GLU A 79 3.29 -23.25 -10.23
C GLU A 79 4.58 -22.58 -10.74
N ASN A 80 4.61 -22.14 -12.01
CA ASN A 80 5.78 -21.51 -12.63
C ASN A 80 5.63 -19.97 -12.64
N VAL A 81 6.48 -19.30 -11.88
CA VAL A 81 6.44 -17.85 -11.65
C VAL A 81 7.67 -17.19 -12.26
N GLY A 82 7.45 -16.26 -13.18
CA GLY A 82 8.47 -15.36 -13.67
C GLY A 82 8.62 -14.17 -12.73
N PHE A 83 9.84 -13.77 -12.43
CA PHE A 83 10.09 -12.59 -11.58
C PHE A 83 11.16 -11.69 -12.22
N ILE A 84 10.79 -10.45 -12.51
CA ILE A 84 11.67 -9.48 -13.16
C ILE A 84 11.88 -8.27 -12.25
N GLY A 85 13.15 -7.94 -12.00
CA GLY A 85 13.55 -6.89 -11.07
C GLY A 85 13.82 -7.47 -9.68
N LEU A 86 15.10 -7.60 -9.34
CA LEU A 86 15.64 -8.28 -8.16
C LEU A 86 16.39 -7.30 -7.24
N GLY A 87 16.01 -6.02 -7.25
CA GLY A 87 16.53 -5.03 -6.31
C GLY A 87 16.17 -5.32 -4.84
N ASN A 88 16.27 -4.31 -3.98
CA ASN A 88 16.06 -4.46 -2.54
C ASN A 88 14.72 -5.14 -2.16
N MET A 89 13.65 -4.81 -2.88
CA MET A 89 12.34 -5.43 -2.67
C MET A 89 12.20 -6.76 -3.42
N GLY A 90 12.50 -6.75 -4.73
CA GLY A 90 12.21 -7.87 -5.62
C GLY A 90 12.97 -9.15 -5.27
N SER A 91 14.25 -9.05 -4.87
CA SER A 91 15.03 -10.23 -4.45
C SER A 91 14.40 -10.97 -3.27
N ARG A 92 13.95 -10.24 -2.25
CA ARG A 92 13.30 -10.80 -1.05
C ARG A 92 11.93 -11.40 -1.36
N MET A 93 11.16 -10.71 -2.21
CA MET A 93 9.87 -11.22 -2.70
C MET A 93 10.05 -12.53 -3.48
N ALA A 94 11.00 -12.59 -4.41
CA ALA A 94 11.31 -13.81 -5.17
C ALA A 94 11.78 -14.96 -4.26
N GLN A 95 12.62 -14.68 -3.26
CA GLN A 95 13.05 -15.67 -2.28
C GLN A 95 11.88 -16.24 -1.45
N ASN A 96 10.89 -15.42 -1.10
CA ASN A 96 9.72 -15.91 -0.38
C ASN A 96 8.84 -16.82 -1.25
N LEU A 97 8.73 -16.54 -2.55
CA LEU A 97 8.07 -17.46 -3.49
C LEU A 97 8.81 -18.79 -3.58
N ILE A 98 10.14 -18.77 -3.65
CA ILE A 98 10.95 -19.99 -3.66
C ILE A 98 10.73 -20.80 -2.37
N LYS A 99 10.77 -20.14 -1.20
CA LYS A 99 10.50 -20.77 0.11
C LYS A 99 9.09 -21.36 0.19
N ALA A 100 8.11 -20.74 -0.47
CA ALA A 100 6.74 -21.24 -0.56
C ALA A 100 6.55 -22.39 -1.57
N GLY A 101 7.61 -22.80 -2.29
CA GLY A 101 7.61 -23.95 -3.19
C GLY A 101 7.27 -23.65 -4.65
N TYR A 102 7.22 -22.37 -5.05
CA TYR A 102 7.02 -22.00 -6.45
C TYR A 102 8.30 -22.25 -7.29
N LYS A 103 8.12 -22.67 -8.55
CA LYS A 103 9.22 -22.74 -9.52
C LYS A 103 9.44 -21.35 -10.11
N VAL A 104 10.50 -20.67 -9.66
CA VAL A 104 10.76 -19.28 -10.04
C VAL A 104 11.80 -19.20 -11.16
N ALA A 105 11.47 -18.49 -12.23
CA ALA A 105 12.42 -18.05 -13.27
C ALA A 105 12.66 -16.55 -13.12
N VAL A 106 13.91 -16.12 -12.97
CA VAL A 106 14.25 -14.73 -12.64
C VAL A 106 15.04 -14.02 -13.72
N HIS A 107 14.86 -12.70 -13.81
CA HIS A 107 15.67 -11.81 -14.64
C HIS A 107 15.87 -10.45 -13.95
N ASP A 108 17.07 -9.88 -14.13
CA ASP A 108 17.44 -8.53 -13.74
C ASP A 108 18.61 -8.07 -14.64
N ILE A 109 18.71 -6.78 -14.91
CA ILE A 109 19.81 -6.20 -15.69
C ILE A 109 21.15 -6.23 -14.93
N ASN A 110 21.12 -6.38 -13.61
CA ASN A 110 22.29 -6.46 -12.75
C ASN A 110 22.82 -7.90 -12.67
N CYS A 111 23.90 -8.16 -13.40
CA CYS A 111 24.56 -9.46 -13.46
C CYS A 111 24.99 -10.00 -12.10
N ASN A 112 25.34 -9.13 -11.13
CA ASN A 112 25.74 -9.58 -9.79
C ASN A 112 24.55 -10.22 -9.05
N VAL A 113 23.36 -9.64 -9.20
CA VAL A 113 22.15 -10.18 -8.57
C VAL A 113 21.72 -11.46 -9.29
N ILE A 114 21.80 -11.51 -10.62
CA ILE A 114 21.58 -12.75 -11.38
C ILE A 114 22.47 -13.88 -10.87
N LYS A 115 23.78 -13.61 -10.72
CA LYS A 115 24.73 -14.60 -10.21
C LYS A 115 24.32 -15.15 -8.84
N MET A 116 23.86 -14.29 -7.92
CA MET A 116 23.38 -14.74 -6.61
C MET A 116 22.24 -15.77 -6.74
N PHE A 117 21.29 -15.55 -7.65
CA PHE A 117 20.19 -16.48 -7.88
C PHE A 117 20.63 -17.76 -8.61
N THR A 118 21.58 -17.67 -9.55
CA THR A 118 22.20 -18.85 -10.18
C THR A 118 22.91 -19.72 -9.15
N ASP A 119 23.69 -19.13 -8.24
CA ASP A 119 24.41 -19.84 -7.18
C ASP A 119 23.44 -20.54 -6.19
N MET A 120 22.20 -20.05 -6.07
CA MET A 120 21.12 -20.68 -5.30
C MET A 120 20.40 -21.81 -6.07
N GLY A 121 20.77 -22.08 -7.32
CA GLY A 121 20.12 -23.08 -8.18
C GLY A 121 18.79 -22.62 -8.77
N VAL A 122 18.50 -21.31 -8.78
CA VAL A 122 17.28 -20.74 -9.36
C VAL A 122 17.46 -20.56 -10.87
N SER A 123 16.41 -20.81 -11.65
CA SER A 123 16.44 -20.61 -13.10
C SER A 123 16.59 -19.12 -13.43
N THR A 124 17.72 -18.71 -14.00
CA THR A 124 17.94 -17.36 -14.50
C THR A 124 17.71 -17.28 -16.02
N LYS A 125 17.22 -16.15 -16.51
CA LYS A 125 16.95 -15.88 -17.93
C LYS A 125 17.63 -14.59 -18.38
N GLU A 126 17.98 -14.52 -19.66
CA GLU A 126 18.73 -13.38 -20.21
C GLU A 126 17.83 -12.21 -20.61
N THR A 127 16.54 -12.46 -20.84
CA THR A 127 15.58 -11.42 -21.26
C THR A 127 14.21 -11.56 -20.58
N PRO A 128 13.41 -10.47 -20.52
CA PRO A 128 12.02 -10.54 -20.09
C PRO A 128 11.17 -11.53 -20.90
N LEU A 129 11.37 -11.61 -22.21
CA LEU A 129 10.66 -12.56 -23.08
C LEU A 129 10.94 -14.01 -22.68
N GLU A 130 12.19 -14.38 -22.42
CA GLU A 130 12.55 -15.72 -21.96
C GLU A 130 11.93 -16.06 -20.59
N VAL A 131 11.78 -15.07 -19.70
CA VAL A 131 11.03 -15.24 -18.44
C VAL A 131 9.56 -15.55 -18.73
N ALA A 132 8.93 -14.81 -19.64
CA ALA A 132 7.54 -15.04 -20.03
C ALA A 132 7.35 -16.43 -20.65
N GLU A 133 8.26 -16.87 -21.52
CA GLU A 133 8.21 -18.19 -22.17
C GLU A 133 8.38 -19.37 -21.21
N ALA A 134 8.98 -19.13 -20.04
CA ALA A 134 9.16 -20.14 -18.99
C ALA A 134 8.05 -20.15 -17.92
N SER A 135 7.11 -19.19 -17.95
CA SER A 135 6.24 -18.90 -16.80
C SER A 135 4.75 -18.87 -17.14
N ASN A 136 3.91 -19.26 -16.17
CA ASN A 136 2.44 -19.13 -16.28
C ASN A 136 1.95 -17.77 -15.76
N ILE A 137 2.74 -17.15 -14.89
CA ILE A 137 2.51 -15.83 -14.31
C ILE A 137 3.82 -15.07 -14.27
N VAL A 138 3.80 -13.77 -14.48
CA VAL A 138 5.00 -12.92 -14.36
C VAL A 138 4.75 -11.79 -13.38
N ILE A 139 5.66 -11.61 -12.43
CA ILE A 139 5.72 -10.48 -11.51
C ILE A 139 6.85 -9.55 -11.95
N THR A 140 6.58 -8.24 -12.02
CA THR A 140 7.59 -7.19 -12.22
C THR A 140 7.69 -6.29 -10.99
N MET A 141 8.93 -5.97 -10.57
CA MET A 141 9.21 -5.13 -9.41
C MET A 141 10.36 -4.15 -9.72
N LEU A 142 10.02 -3.04 -10.36
CA LEU A 142 10.96 -2.15 -11.06
C LEU A 142 10.95 -0.72 -10.47
N PRO A 143 12.01 0.08 -10.70
CA PRO A 143 12.18 1.37 -10.01
C PRO A 143 11.24 2.49 -10.48
N SER A 144 10.84 2.52 -11.75
CA SER A 144 10.04 3.61 -12.31
C SER A 144 9.21 3.18 -13.53
N THR A 145 8.29 4.06 -13.95
CA THR A 145 7.43 3.88 -15.13
C THR A 145 8.22 3.54 -16.39
N SER A 146 9.35 4.20 -16.66
CA SER A 146 10.15 3.93 -17.86
C SER A 146 10.70 2.51 -17.89
N HIS A 147 11.18 2.01 -16.75
CA HIS A 147 11.67 0.62 -16.65
C HIS A 147 10.55 -0.39 -16.84
N VAL A 148 9.35 -0.12 -16.30
CA VAL A 148 8.19 -0.99 -16.53
C VAL A 148 7.83 -1.01 -18.01
N LEU A 149 7.75 0.15 -18.67
CA LEU A 149 7.44 0.21 -20.10
C LEU A 149 8.48 -0.50 -20.96
N ASP A 150 9.77 -0.40 -20.62
CA ASP A 150 10.85 -1.10 -21.31
C ASP A 150 10.74 -2.63 -21.15
N VAL A 151 10.53 -3.13 -19.92
CA VAL A 151 10.36 -4.57 -19.68
C VAL A 151 9.13 -5.14 -20.38
N TYR A 152 8.05 -4.37 -20.51
CA TYR A 152 6.85 -4.84 -21.21
C TYR A 152 6.94 -4.71 -22.73
N ASN A 153 7.35 -3.53 -23.23
CA ASN A 153 7.23 -3.17 -24.65
C ASN A 153 8.56 -3.12 -25.40
N GLY A 154 9.70 -3.09 -24.69
CA GLY A 154 11.02 -2.98 -25.27
C GLY A 154 11.42 -4.21 -26.10
N PRO A 155 12.60 -4.17 -26.74
CA PRO A 155 13.17 -5.32 -27.44
C PRO A 155 13.28 -6.52 -26.49
N ASN A 156 12.80 -7.69 -26.91
CA ASN A 156 12.70 -8.88 -26.05
C ASN A 156 11.89 -8.65 -24.76
N GLY A 157 10.95 -7.71 -24.78
CA GLY A 157 10.02 -7.45 -23.69
C GLY A 157 8.92 -8.51 -23.55
N LEU A 158 8.18 -8.44 -22.45
CA LEU A 158 7.12 -9.40 -22.11
C LEU A 158 6.03 -9.54 -23.18
N LEU A 159 5.77 -8.48 -23.95
CA LEU A 159 4.74 -8.44 -24.98
C LEU A 159 5.28 -8.71 -26.40
N GLN A 160 6.55 -9.13 -26.53
CA GLN A 160 7.19 -9.38 -27.83
C GLN A 160 6.99 -10.82 -28.37
N GLY A 161 6.14 -11.63 -27.72
CA GLY A 161 5.86 -13.03 -28.11
C GLY A 161 4.94 -13.23 -29.33
N GLY A 162 4.70 -12.19 -30.14
CA GLY A 162 3.69 -12.20 -31.20
C GLY A 162 2.26 -12.17 -30.63
N THR A 163 1.27 -12.72 -31.33
CA THR A 163 -0.14 -12.67 -30.90
C THR A 163 -0.45 -13.53 -29.65
N PHE A 164 0.42 -14.49 -29.34
CA PHE A 164 0.19 -15.47 -28.28
C PHE A 164 1.18 -15.29 -27.14
N LEU A 165 0.68 -15.17 -25.91
CA LEU A 165 1.50 -15.09 -24.70
C LEU A 165 1.34 -16.37 -23.88
N ARG A 166 2.44 -16.88 -23.32
CA ARG A 166 2.39 -18.00 -22.38
C ARG A 166 1.84 -17.58 -21.00
N PRO A 167 2.27 -16.46 -20.40
CA PRO A 167 1.71 -16.06 -19.12
C PRO A 167 0.24 -15.72 -19.25
N GLN A 168 -0.58 -16.31 -18.37
CA GLN A 168 -2.00 -16.00 -18.25
C GLN A 168 -2.25 -14.76 -17.38
N LEU A 169 -1.29 -14.44 -16.52
CA LEU A 169 -1.40 -13.35 -15.57
C LEU A 169 -0.08 -12.58 -15.49
N PHE A 170 -0.20 -11.26 -15.58
CA PHE A 170 0.88 -10.31 -15.35
C PHE A 170 0.59 -9.52 -14.09
N ILE A 171 1.56 -9.40 -13.20
CA ILE A 171 1.45 -8.64 -11.96
C ILE A 171 2.56 -7.59 -11.96
N ASN A 172 2.19 -6.31 -12.02
CA ASN A 172 3.14 -5.23 -11.81
C ASN A 172 3.08 -4.76 -10.37
N SER A 173 4.11 -5.09 -9.58
CA SER A 173 4.27 -4.65 -8.20
C SER A 173 5.10 -3.37 -8.06
N SER A 174 5.57 -2.81 -9.17
CA SER A 174 6.21 -1.49 -9.22
C SER A 174 5.21 -0.38 -8.92
N THR A 175 5.63 0.66 -8.20
CA THR A 175 4.82 1.88 -8.03
C THR A 175 5.00 2.80 -9.24
N ILE A 176 3.98 2.85 -10.10
CA ILE A 176 3.89 3.70 -11.30
C ILE A 176 2.57 4.49 -11.30
N ASP A 177 2.37 5.37 -12.27
CA ASP A 177 1.13 6.13 -12.37
C ASP A 177 -0.07 5.23 -12.77
N PRO A 178 -1.29 5.54 -12.31
CA PRO A 178 -2.47 4.72 -12.58
C PRO A 178 -2.84 4.62 -14.06
N GLU A 179 -2.51 5.64 -14.86
CA GLU A 179 -2.85 5.67 -16.28
C GLU A 179 -1.98 4.70 -17.07
N THR A 180 -0.68 4.64 -16.78
CA THR A 180 0.22 3.64 -17.37
C THR A 180 -0.21 2.23 -16.99
N SER A 181 -0.59 1.98 -15.73
CA SER A 181 -1.14 0.68 -15.30
C SER A 181 -2.38 0.29 -16.13
N ARG A 182 -3.31 1.24 -16.39
CA ARG A 182 -4.48 1.01 -17.25
C ARG A 182 -4.08 0.72 -18.70
N LYS A 183 -3.16 1.49 -19.27
CA LYS A 183 -2.67 1.31 -20.65
C LYS A 183 -2.01 -0.07 -20.83
N LEU A 184 -1.17 -0.48 -19.89
CA LEU A 184 -0.54 -1.80 -19.90
C LEU A 184 -1.57 -2.91 -19.77
N SER A 185 -2.55 -2.77 -18.88
CA SER A 185 -3.64 -3.75 -18.76
C SER A 185 -4.43 -3.89 -20.06
N ALA A 186 -4.71 -2.78 -20.75
CA ALA A 186 -5.38 -2.81 -22.06
C ALA A 186 -4.48 -3.47 -23.12
N ALA A 187 -3.20 -3.13 -23.17
CA ALA A 187 -2.24 -3.73 -24.10
C ALA A 187 -2.14 -5.26 -23.92
N VAL A 188 -1.99 -5.74 -22.68
CA VAL A 188 -1.99 -7.17 -22.34
C VAL A 188 -3.27 -7.86 -22.86
N SER A 189 -4.44 -7.22 -22.70
CA SER A 189 -5.72 -7.80 -23.11
C SER A 189 -5.92 -7.97 -24.64
N ASN A 190 -5.00 -7.43 -25.46
CA ASN A 190 -5.02 -7.60 -26.92
C ASN A 190 -4.42 -8.93 -27.37
N PHE A 191 -3.76 -9.67 -26.47
CA PHE A 191 -3.12 -10.95 -26.77
C PHE A 191 -4.04 -12.13 -26.44
N VAL A 192 -3.64 -13.32 -26.89
CA VAL A 192 -4.31 -14.60 -26.60
C VAL A 192 -3.37 -15.50 -25.80
N VAL A 193 -3.90 -16.26 -24.84
CA VAL A 193 -3.10 -17.22 -24.09
C VAL A 193 -2.73 -18.42 -24.98
N LYS A 194 -1.43 -18.75 -25.09
CA LYS A 194 -0.90 -19.83 -25.95
C LYS A 194 -1.38 -21.22 -25.51
N GLU A 195 -1.38 -21.48 -24.21
CA GLU A 195 -1.74 -22.77 -23.63
C GLU A 195 -2.80 -22.54 -22.55
N LYS A 196 -4.04 -23.02 -22.79
CA LYS A 196 -5.13 -22.97 -21.80
C LYS A 196 -4.79 -23.87 -20.61
N THR A 197 -3.99 -23.35 -19.69
CA THR A 197 -3.71 -23.93 -18.36
C THR A 197 -4.67 -23.37 -17.30
N GLY A 198 -5.64 -22.56 -17.72
CA GLY A 198 -6.67 -21.94 -16.89
C GLY A 198 -7.90 -21.52 -17.69
N ASN A 199 -8.76 -20.73 -17.04
CA ASN A 199 -10.10 -20.41 -17.55
C ASN A 199 -10.15 -19.13 -18.41
N TRP A 200 -9.02 -18.47 -18.65
CA TRP A 200 -8.99 -17.20 -19.37
C TRP A 200 -8.43 -17.37 -20.77
N GLU A 201 -9.16 -16.87 -21.77
CA GLU A 201 -8.71 -16.87 -23.17
C GLU A 201 -7.72 -15.75 -23.46
N LYS A 202 -7.88 -14.63 -22.75
CA LYS A 202 -7.00 -13.46 -22.80
C LYS A 202 -6.16 -13.42 -21.53
N PRO A 203 -4.87 -13.02 -21.62
CA PRO A 203 -4.09 -12.80 -20.42
C PRO A 203 -4.65 -11.59 -19.66
N LEU A 204 -4.53 -11.65 -18.35
CA LEU A 204 -4.98 -10.59 -17.44
C LEU A 204 -3.79 -9.88 -16.82
N MET A 205 -4.02 -8.65 -16.37
CA MET A 205 -3.01 -7.87 -15.65
C MET A 205 -3.58 -7.35 -14.33
N LEU A 206 -2.75 -7.38 -13.30
CA LEU A 206 -2.98 -6.74 -12.02
C LEU A 206 -1.87 -5.71 -11.77
N ASP A 207 -2.24 -4.50 -11.37
CA ASP A 207 -1.31 -3.60 -10.70
C ASP A 207 -1.39 -3.83 -9.19
N ALA A 208 -0.29 -4.28 -8.60
CA ALA A 208 -0.22 -4.76 -7.22
C ALA A 208 0.97 -4.16 -6.46
N PRO A 209 1.11 -2.82 -6.38
CA PRO A 209 2.16 -2.19 -5.59
C PRO A 209 2.11 -2.59 -4.12
N VAL A 210 3.27 -2.49 -3.46
CA VAL A 210 3.47 -3.00 -2.10
C VAL A 210 3.73 -1.90 -1.08
N SER A 211 3.41 -2.17 0.19
CA SER A 211 3.81 -1.37 1.35
C SER A 211 4.44 -2.24 2.45
N GLY A 212 5.36 -1.66 3.22
CA GLY A 212 6.09 -2.32 4.33
C GLY A 212 7.62 -2.28 4.22
N GLY A 213 8.16 -1.90 3.06
CA GLY A 213 9.60 -1.75 2.86
C GLY A 213 10.39 -3.06 2.92
N VAL A 214 11.72 -2.94 3.01
CA VAL A 214 12.66 -4.07 2.87
C VAL A 214 12.48 -5.13 3.95
N LEU A 215 12.28 -4.71 5.21
CA LEU A 215 12.09 -5.64 6.33
C LEU A 215 10.80 -6.46 6.17
N ALA A 216 9.70 -5.84 5.73
CA ALA A 216 8.47 -6.57 5.47
C ALA A 216 8.58 -7.47 4.23
N ALA A 217 9.34 -7.07 3.22
CA ALA A 217 9.64 -7.91 2.06
C ALA A 217 10.42 -9.17 2.48
N GLU A 218 11.41 -9.02 3.36
CA GLU A 218 12.19 -10.16 3.87
C GLU A 218 11.34 -11.10 4.73
N ALA A 219 10.51 -10.53 5.60
CA ALA A 219 9.65 -11.28 6.51
C ALA A 219 8.40 -11.87 5.84
N GLY A 220 8.13 -11.55 4.57
CA GLY A 220 6.89 -11.98 3.90
C GLY A 220 5.64 -11.33 4.49
N THR A 221 5.75 -10.10 4.99
CA THR A 221 4.67 -9.38 5.69
C THR A 221 4.20 -8.11 4.97
N LEU A 222 4.55 -7.94 3.69
CA LEU A 222 4.08 -6.86 2.83
C LEU A 222 2.54 -6.77 2.81
N THR A 223 2.06 -5.55 2.54
CA THR A 223 0.68 -5.31 2.11
C THR A 223 0.66 -5.07 0.60
N PHE A 224 -0.11 -5.87 -0.13
CA PHE A 224 -0.39 -5.65 -1.56
C PHE A 224 -1.69 -4.85 -1.74
N MET A 225 -1.66 -3.84 -2.60
CA MET A 225 -2.83 -3.05 -3.00
C MET A 225 -3.11 -3.35 -4.46
N VAL A 226 -4.21 -4.05 -4.75
CA VAL A 226 -4.37 -4.74 -6.04
C VAL A 226 -5.53 -4.19 -6.85
N GLY A 227 -5.22 -3.63 -8.01
CA GLY A 227 -6.17 -3.24 -9.05
C GLY A 227 -6.20 -4.26 -10.20
N GLY A 228 -7.37 -4.41 -10.84
CA GLY A 228 -7.58 -5.24 -12.01
C GLY A 228 -8.85 -6.09 -11.92
N SER A 229 -8.89 -7.25 -12.59
CA SER A 229 -10.03 -8.16 -12.50
C SER A 229 -10.12 -8.78 -11.10
N LYS A 230 -11.32 -8.81 -10.52
CA LYS A 230 -11.58 -9.48 -9.23
C LYS A 230 -11.27 -10.98 -9.29
N ASP A 231 -11.53 -11.62 -10.43
CA ASP A 231 -11.25 -13.05 -10.60
C ASP A 231 -9.74 -13.31 -10.63
N ALA A 232 -8.98 -12.46 -11.34
CA ALA A 232 -7.52 -12.54 -11.33
C ALA A 232 -6.95 -12.29 -9.94
N TYR A 233 -7.48 -11.32 -9.21
CA TYR A 233 -7.11 -11.05 -7.81
C TYR A 233 -7.32 -12.27 -6.91
N LEU A 234 -8.49 -12.92 -7.00
CA LEU A 234 -8.79 -14.11 -6.20
C LEU A 234 -7.85 -15.27 -6.53
N ALA A 235 -7.56 -15.48 -7.81
CA ALA A 235 -6.64 -16.51 -8.27
C ALA A 235 -5.18 -16.24 -7.80
N ALA A 236 -4.75 -14.97 -7.80
CA ALA A 236 -3.41 -14.56 -7.35
C ALA A 236 -3.27 -14.45 -5.83
N LYS A 237 -4.37 -14.52 -5.07
CA LYS A 237 -4.37 -14.31 -3.62
C LYS A 237 -3.37 -15.21 -2.85
N PRO A 238 -3.25 -16.53 -3.13
CA PRO A 238 -2.26 -17.37 -2.45
C PRO A 238 -0.80 -16.94 -2.73
N LEU A 239 -0.54 -16.47 -3.96
CA LEU A 239 0.77 -15.97 -4.36
C LEU A 239 1.14 -14.68 -3.59
N PHE A 240 0.19 -13.73 -3.48
CA PHE A 240 0.40 -12.52 -2.68
C PHE A 240 0.66 -12.85 -1.21
N LEU A 241 -0.10 -13.80 -0.64
CA LEU A 241 0.06 -14.22 0.76
C LEU A 241 1.35 -15.00 1.02
N SER A 242 2.05 -15.46 -0.02
CA SER A 242 3.38 -16.05 0.10
C SER A 242 4.48 -14.99 0.23
N MET A 243 4.21 -13.75 -0.22
CA MET A 243 5.14 -12.62 -0.14
C MET A 243 4.71 -11.54 0.85
N GLY A 244 3.51 -11.66 1.41
CA GLY A 244 2.90 -10.61 2.23
C GLY A 244 1.89 -11.14 3.24
N LYS A 245 1.59 -10.32 4.24
CA LYS A 245 0.60 -10.63 5.28
C LYS A 245 -0.81 -10.21 4.88
N SER A 246 -0.92 -9.21 4.00
CA SER A 246 -2.19 -8.62 3.61
C SER A 246 -2.23 -8.36 2.10
N THR A 247 -3.41 -8.52 1.53
CA THR A 247 -3.71 -8.18 0.14
C THR A 247 -5.11 -7.60 0.09
N ILE A 248 -5.22 -6.43 -0.54
CA ILE A 248 -6.44 -5.60 -0.54
C ILE A 248 -6.83 -5.38 -2.00
N TYR A 249 -8.06 -5.78 -2.35
CA TYR A 249 -8.62 -5.49 -3.67
C TYR A 249 -9.10 -4.04 -3.73
N CYS A 250 -8.49 -3.25 -4.61
CA CYS A 250 -8.73 -1.82 -4.74
C CYS A 250 -9.72 -1.46 -5.87
N GLY A 251 -10.14 -2.44 -6.68
CA GLY A 251 -11.06 -2.23 -7.81
C GLY A 251 -10.43 -2.60 -9.16
N GLY A 252 -10.86 -1.92 -10.23
CA GLY A 252 -10.40 -2.17 -11.60
C GLY A 252 -8.94 -1.79 -11.87
N ALA A 253 -8.50 -1.88 -13.12
CA ALA A 253 -7.10 -1.60 -13.48
C ALA A 253 -6.66 -0.18 -13.07
N GLY A 254 -5.45 -0.09 -12.51
CA GLY A 254 -4.82 1.15 -12.03
C GLY A 254 -5.21 1.56 -10.62
N THR A 255 -6.20 0.93 -9.98
CA THR A 255 -6.64 1.34 -8.63
C THR A 255 -5.69 0.91 -7.52
N GLY A 256 -4.89 -0.14 -7.72
CA GLY A 256 -3.82 -0.51 -6.78
C GLY A 256 -2.73 0.56 -6.73
N SER A 257 -2.32 1.02 -7.90
CA SER A 257 -1.40 2.14 -8.13
C SER A 257 -1.92 3.42 -7.50
N ALA A 258 -3.21 3.73 -7.74
CA ALA A 258 -3.85 4.90 -7.13
C ALA A 258 -3.89 4.81 -5.59
N ALA A 259 -4.27 3.65 -5.04
CA ALA A 259 -4.29 3.44 -3.60
C ALA A 259 -2.90 3.63 -2.97
N LYS A 260 -1.86 3.11 -3.60
CA LYS A 260 -0.47 3.27 -3.12
C LYS A 260 -0.02 4.73 -3.14
N ILE A 261 -0.30 5.45 -4.23
CA ILE A 261 0.06 6.88 -4.37
C ILE A 261 -0.65 7.70 -3.30
N CYS A 262 -1.96 7.49 -3.09
CA CYS A 262 -2.71 8.17 -2.04
C CYS A 262 -2.19 7.86 -0.63
N ASN A 263 -1.86 6.59 -0.36
CA ASN A 263 -1.25 6.19 0.91
C ASN A 263 0.08 6.92 1.17
N ASN A 264 0.96 6.93 0.17
CA ASN A 264 2.29 7.53 0.32
C ASN A 264 2.23 9.06 0.39
N LEU A 265 1.28 9.69 -0.30
CA LEU A 265 0.97 11.12 -0.12
C LEU A 265 0.57 11.41 1.34
N ALA A 266 -0.41 10.69 1.88
CA ALA A 266 -0.85 10.90 3.26
C ALA A 266 0.31 10.69 4.26
N MET A 267 1.11 9.64 4.05
CA MET A 267 2.30 9.34 4.84
C MET A 267 3.33 10.48 4.79
N ALA A 268 3.60 11.05 3.60
CA ALA A 268 4.54 12.14 3.42
C ALA A 268 4.10 13.39 4.18
N VAL A 269 2.83 13.79 4.01
CA VAL A 269 2.24 14.96 4.68
C VAL A 269 2.24 14.78 6.19
N SER A 270 1.87 13.60 6.69
CA SER A 270 1.92 13.32 8.12
C SER A 270 3.35 13.33 8.67
N MET A 271 4.34 12.81 7.93
CA MET A 271 5.74 12.87 8.35
C MET A 271 6.25 14.31 8.45
N LEU A 272 5.93 15.15 7.46
CA LEU A 272 6.28 16.57 7.48
C LEU A 272 5.63 17.28 8.67
N GLY A 273 4.32 17.10 8.87
CA GLY A 273 3.61 17.72 9.99
C GLY A 273 4.12 17.26 11.36
N VAL A 274 4.44 15.97 11.53
CA VAL A 274 5.04 15.45 12.77
C VAL A 274 6.45 16.03 12.98
N SER A 275 7.26 16.09 11.93
CA SER A 275 8.62 16.62 11.98
C SER A 275 8.64 18.11 12.34
N GLU A 276 7.80 18.90 11.67
CA GLU A 276 7.63 20.33 11.94
C GLU A 276 7.18 20.57 13.38
N ALA A 277 6.15 19.86 13.83
CA ALA A 277 5.60 20.06 15.16
C ALA A 277 6.57 19.61 16.27
N LEU A 278 7.35 18.54 16.05
CA LEU A 278 8.39 18.10 17.00
C LEU A 278 9.54 19.12 17.07
N ALA A 279 10.04 19.62 15.92
CA ALA A 279 11.10 20.61 15.88
C ALA A 279 10.66 21.95 16.52
N LEU A 280 9.42 22.39 16.25
CA LEU A 280 8.83 23.55 16.91
C LEU A 280 8.67 23.30 18.42
N GLY A 281 8.18 22.14 18.83
CA GLY A 281 8.04 21.75 20.23
C GLY A 281 9.36 21.83 21.00
N GLN A 282 10.44 21.32 20.42
CA GLN A 282 11.80 21.44 20.98
C GLN A 282 12.22 22.90 21.13
N SER A 283 11.93 23.74 20.13
CA SER A 283 12.24 25.17 20.17
C SER A 283 11.43 25.92 21.23
N LEU A 284 10.22 25.43 21.55
CA LEU A 284 9.37 25.93 22.63
C LEU A 284 9.69 25.31 24.00
N GLY A 285 10.71 24.46 24.10
CA GLY A 285 11.19 23.88 25.35
C GLY A 285 10.50 22.59 25.79
N ILE A 286 9.78 21.91 24.89
CA ILE A 286 9.18 20.59 25.15
C ILE A 286 10.13 19.49 24.69
N ASP A 287 10.40 18.53 25.56
CA ASP A 287 11.17 17.34 25.22
C ASP A 287 10.43 16.46 24.17
N ALA A 288 11.21 15.85 23.27
CA ALA A 288 10.67 15.08 22.14
C ALA A 288 9.91 13.82 22.58
N ASP A 289 10.34 13.11 23.63
CA ASP A 289 9.56 11.97 24.15
C ASP A 289 8.22 12.46 24.71
N THR A 290 8.26 13.57 25.44
CA THR A 290 7.07 14.15 26.07
C THR A 290 6.06 14.56 25.01
N LEU A 291 6.48 15.27 23.96
CA LEU A 291 5.58 15.66 22.87
C LEU A 291 5.11 14.46 22.05
N THR A 292 5.97 13.46 21.83
CA THR A 292 5.59 12.19 21.18
C THR A 292 4.51 11.45 21.98
N LYS A 293 4.60 11.39 23.31
CA LYS A 293 3.56 10.82 24.19
C LYS A 293 2.24 11.58 24.07
N VAL A 294 2.30 12.92 23.99
CA VAL A 294 1.11 13.76 23.77
C VAL A 294 0.47 13.42 22.43
N PHE A 295 1.23 13.40 21.34
CA PHE A 295 0.71 13.05 20.01
C PHE A 295 0.05 11.69 20.01
N ASN A 296 0.75 10.68 20.53
CA ASN A 296 0.30 9.29 20.50
C ASN A 296 -0.86 8.98 21.48
N SER A 297 -1.19 9.92 22.36
CA SER A 297 -2.36 9.86 23.25
C SER A 297 -3.49 10.81 22.82
N SER A 298 -3.33 11.53 21.70
CA SER A 298 -4.23 12.60 21.26
C SER A 298 -4.58 12.48 19.77
N SER A 299 -5.26 13.50 19.22
CA SER A 299 -5.74 13.53 17.83
C SER A 299 -4.64 13.63 16.77
N ALA A 300 -3.43 14.04 17.15
CA ALA A 300 -2.29 14.12 16.23
C ALA A 300 -1.66 12.75 15.90
N ARG A 301 -2.06 11.66 16.59
CA ARG A 301 -1.48 10.33 16.40
C ARG A 301 -1.58 9.89 14.95
N CYS A 302 -0.45 9.51 14.37
CA CYS A 302 -0.36 8.86 13.08
C CYS A 302 0.80 7.86 13.06
N TRP A 303 0.91 7.07 11.98
CA TRP A 303 1.98 6.09 11.83
C TRP A 303 3.37 6.70 11.97
N SER A 304 3.59 7.91 11.45
CA SER A 304 4.86 8.63 11.55
C SER A 304 5.22 8.98 13.00
N SER A 305 4.26 9.13 13.91
CA SER A 305 4.54 9.47 15.32
C SER A 305 4.65 8.25 16.23
N ASP A 306 3.88 7.18 15.97
CA ASP A 306 3.78 6.01 16.86
C ASP A 306 4.61 4.79 16.42
N SER A 307 5.00 4.72 15.15
CA SER A 307 5.68 3.56 14.55
C SER A 307 6.93 3.93 13.75
N TYR A 308 7.14 5.21 13.45
CA TYR A 308 8.23 5.68 12.58
C TYR A 308 8.77 7.06 12.98
N ASN A 309 8.91 7.29 14.29
CA ASN A 309 9.23 8.62 14.81
C ASN A 309 10.53 9.20 14.19
N PRO A 310 10.52 10.45 13.70
CA PRO A 310 11.64 11.00 12.96
C PRO A 310 12.77 11.53 13.85
N VAL A 311 12.58 11.57 15.18
CA VAL A 311 13.55 12.16 16.12
C VAL A 311 14.55 11.10 16.59
N PRO A 312 15.86 11.30 16.36
CA PRO A 312 16.91 10.41 16.86
C PRO A 312 16.84 10.30 18.39
N GLY A 313 16.89 9.07 18.91
CA GLY A 313 16.84 8.76 20.35
C GLY A 313 15.43 8.61 20.96
N VAL A 314 14.35 8.84 20.20
CA VAL A 314 12.97 8.64 20.69
C VAL A 314 12.48 7.21 20.47
N MET A 315 12.84 6.59 19.34
CA MET A 315 12.36 5.25 18.98
C MET A 315 13.51 4.39 18.46
N GLU A 316 13.61 3.17 19.00
CA GLU A 316 14.57 2.17 18.53
C GLU A 316 14.08 1.47 17.26
N GLY A 317 15.01 0.96 16.45
CA GLY A 317 14.70 0.17 15.25
C GLY A 317 14.16 0.95 14.03
N VAL A 318 13.89 2.25 14.15
CA VAL A 318 13.53 3.14 13.02
C VAL A 318 14.77 3.79 12.39
N PRO A 319 14.71 4.35 11.17
CA PRO A 319 15.86 4.98 10.54
C PRO A 319 16.48 6.12 11.36
N ALA A 320 15.67 6.91 12.07
CA ALA A 320 16.17 8.00 12.91
C ALA A 320 17.19 7.55 13.99
N SER A 321 17.11 6.32 14.49
CA SER A 321 18.10 5.78 15.46
C SER A 321 19.40 5.30 14.84
N ARG A 322 19.53 5.36 13.50
CA ARG A 322 20.72 4.93 12.75
C ARG A 322 21.10 5.93 11.67
N ASN A 323 21.07 7.22 12.02
CA ASN A 323 21.40 8.33 11.12
C ASN A 323 20.64 8.27 9.79
N TYR A 324 19.36 7.92 9.85
CA TYR A 324 18.46 7.80 8.69
C TYR A 324 18.95 6.81 7.62
N ALA A 325 19.84 5.88 7.98
CA ALA A 325 20.31 4.86 7.05
C ALA A 325 19.23 3.80 6.76
N GLY A 326 19.13 3.43 5.48
CA GLY A 326 18.15 2.45 4.99
C GLY A 326 16.74 3.04 4.96
N GLY A 327 15.73 2.22 5.30
CA GLY A 327 14.34 2.68 5.30
C GLY A 327 13.77 2.94 3.89
N PHE A 328 12.94 3.98 3.77
CA PHE A 328 12.35 4.45 2.52
C PHE A 328 13.01 5.76 2.10
N ALA A 329 13.95 5.66 1.16
CA ALA A 329 14.79 6.78 0.73
C ALA A 329 13.98 8.01 0.27
N SER A 330 14.46 9.21 0.60
CA SER A 330 13.86 10.50 0.22
C SER A 330 13.62 10.58 -1.29
N LYS A 331 14.55 10.09 -2.12
CA LYS A 331 14.39 10.04 -3.59
C LYS A 331 13.16 9.24 -4.03
N LEU A 332 12.85 8.15 -3.32
CA LEU A 332 11.67 7.34 -3.62
C LEU A 332 10.39 8.03 -3.16
N MET A 333 10.42 8.75 -2.03
CA MET A 333 9.32 9.61 -1.60
C MET A 333 9.05 10.71 -2.62
N THR A 334 10.08 11.43 -3.07
CA THR A 334 9.98 12.46 -4.13
C THR A 334 9.40 11.87 -5.41
N LYS A 335 9.80 10.65 -5.80
CA LYS A 335 9.25 9.95 -6.96
C LYS A 335 7.76 9.65 -6.78
N ASP A 336 7.33 9.15 -5.62
CA ASP A 336 5.91 8.87 -5.35
C ASP A 336 5.06 10.14 -5.25
N LEU A 337 5.59 11.24 -4.71
CA LEU A 337 4.93 12.55 -4.69
C LEU A 337 4.78 13.15 -6.10
N ASN A 338 5.77 12.96 -6.98
CA ASN A 338 5.64 13.32 -8.39
C ASN A 338 4.50 12.54 -9.07
N LEU A 339 4.35 11.25 -8.78
CA LEU A 339 3.23 10.45 -9.28
C LEU A 339 1.88 10.97 -8.75
N ALA A 340 1.83 11.40 -7.48
CA ALA A 340 0.65 12.01 -6.89
C ALA A 340 0.27 13.33 -7.57
N ALA A 341 1.25 14.23 -7.76
CA ALA A 341 1.05 15.52 -8.42
C ALA A 341 0.61 15.35 -9.88
N ALA A 342 1.25 14.44 -10.63
CA ALA A 342 0.85 14.13 -12.00
C ALA A 342 -0.56 13.54 -12.08
N SER A 343 -0.91 12.63 -11.16
CA SER A 343 -2.25 12.04 -11.10
C SER A 343 -3.33 13.07 -10.77
N ALA A 344 -3.05 13.97 -9.83
CA ALA A 344 -3.96 15.06 -9.46
C ALA A 344 -4.20 16.01 -10.65
N LYS A 345 -3.13 16.40 -11.36
CA LYS A 345 -3.22 17.22 -12.57
C LYS A 345 -4.08 16.56 -13.66
N ALA A 346 -3.94 15.25 -13.86
CA ALA A 346 -4.68 14.51 -14.88
C ALA A 346 -6.21 14.50 -14.66
N VAL A 347 -6.68 14.76 -13.43
CA VAL A 347 -8.09 14.79 -13.07
C VAL A 347 -8.55 16.18 -12.60
N ASP A 348 -7.75 17.22 -12.87
CA ASP A 348 -8.01 18.61 -12.46
C ASP A 348 -8.28 18.77 -10.95
N PHE A 349 -7.54 18.00 -10.13
CA PHE A 349 -7.66 18.03 -8.67
C PHE A 349 -6.62 18.93 -8.04
N THR A 350 -7.07 19.86 -7.18
CA THR A 350 -6.19 20.78 -6.46
C THR A 350 -5.59 20.10 -5.22
N CYS A 351 -4.26 19.98 -5.16
CA CYS A 351 -3.55 19.25 -4.10
C CYS A 351 -2.42 20.10 -3.46
N PRO A 352 -2.75 21.11 -2.63
CA PRO A 352 -1.77 22.08 -2.12
C PRO A 352 -0.71 21.44 -1.23
N LEU A 353 -1.09 20.48 -0.38
CA LEU A 353 -0.15 19.78 0.50
C LEU A 353 0.80 18.87 -0.30
N THR A 354 0.34 18.29 -1.41
CA THR A 354 1.20 17.50 -2.29
C THR A 354 2.30 18.37 -2.90
N GLN A 355 1.95 19.57 -3.37
CA GLN A 355 2.90 20.48 -3.99
C GLN A 355 3.98 20.91 -2.98
N GLN A 356 3.57 21.30 -1.78
CA GLN A 356 4.49 21.67 -0.71
C GLN A 356 5.38 20.49 -0.27
N ALA A 357 4.79 19.31 -0.08
CA ALA A 357 5.57 18.12 0.25
C ALA A 357 6.60 17.80 -0.84
N LEU A 358 6.21 17.92 -2.12
CA LEU A 358 7.10 17.66 -3.25
C LEU A 358 8.26 18.66 -3.29
N GLU A 359 8.01 19.94 -3.05
CA GLU A 359 9.05 20.98 -2.97
C GLU A 359 10.07 20.65 -1.88
N ILE A 360 9.60 20.36 -0.66
CA ILE A 360 10.47 20.03 0.48
C ILE A 360 11.34 18.79 0.19
N TYR A 361 10.74 17.69 -0.30
CA TYR A 361 11.51 16.48 -0.58
C TYR A 361 12.42 16.62 -1.80
N THR A 362 12.12 17.54 -2.73
CA THR A 362 13.02 17.87 -3.84
C THR A 362 14.23 18.62 -3.32
N GLU A 363 14.04 19.65 -2.50
CA GLU A 363 15.13 20.40 -1.85
C GLU A 363 16.03 19.48 -1.01
N MET A 364 15.43 18.57 -0.22
CA MET A 364 16.16 17.56 0.53
C MET A 364 17.08 16.70 -0.36
N CYS A 365 16.57 16.28 -1.53
CA CYS A 365 17.37 15.51 -2.47
C CYS A 365 18.48 16.34 -3.13
N GLU A 366 18.21 17.60 -3.46
CA GLU A 366 19.20 18.52 -4.04
C GLU A 366 20.33 18.85 -3.06
N ASN A 367 20.04 18.83 -1.75
CA ASN A 367 21.00 19.02 -0.68
C ASN A 367 21.76 17.74 -0.26
N GLY A 368 21.63 16.64 -1.01
CA GLY A 368 22.42 15.42 -0.81
C GLY A 368 21.82 14.38 0.15
N HIS A 369 20.54 14.53 0.52
CA HIS A 369 19.82 13.61 1.41
C HIS A 369 18.93 12.63 0.63
N GLU A 370 19.21 12.40 -0.65
CA GLU A 370 18.35 11.59 -1.52
C GLU A 370 18.37 10.09 -1.18
N THR A 371 19.47 9.62 -0.57
CA THR A 371 19.66 8.21 -0.17
C THR A 371 19.26 7.93 1.28
N GLU A 372 19.13 8.98 2.10
CA GLU A 372 18.66 8.87 3.47
C GLU A 372 17.16 8.61 3.52
N ASP A 373 16.68 7.98 4.59
CA ASP A 373 15.26 7.75 4.82
C ASP A 373 14.47 9.08 4.86
N PHE A 374 13.27 9.09 4.30
CA PHE A 374 12.43 10.28 4.20
C PHE A 374 12.13 10.98 5.55
N SER A 375 12.22 10.29 6.68
CA SER A 375 12.11 10.91 8.02
C SER A 375 13.27 11.86 8.36
N CYS A 376 14.37 11.85 7.58
CA CYS A 376 15.51 12.76 7.73
C CYS A 376 15.13 14.25 7.55
N VAL A 377 13.95 14.54 6.99
CA VAL A 377 13.40 15.89 6.88
C VAL A 377 13.31 16.62 8.22
N PHE A 378 13.09 15.91 9.32
CA PHE A 378 13.17 16.48 10.68
C PHE A 378 14.53 17.14 10.95
N ARG A 379 15.61 16.43 10.63
CA ARG A 379 16.98 16.89 10.89
C ARG A 379 17.43 17.94 9.87
N HIS A 380 17.19 17.70 8.58
CA HIS A 380 17.85 18.48 7.53
C HIS A 380 17.00 19.63 6.95
N TYR A 381 15.67 19.59 7.08
CA TYR A 381 14.80 20.68 6.65
C TYR A 381 14.31 21.52 7.83
N TYR A 382 13.84 20.87 8.90
CA TYR A 382 13.33 21.56 10.09
C TYR A 382 14.41 21.86 11.15
N PHE A 383 15.65 21.41 10.94
CA PHE A 383 16.78 21.58 11.87
C PHE A 383 16.46 21.12 13.30
N GLY A 384 15.64 20.07 13.41
CA GLY A 384 15.29 19.43 14.66
C GLY A 384 16.51 18.82 15.36
N LYS A 385 16.50 18.81 16.69
CA LYS A 385 17.63 18.35 17.49
C LYS A 385 17.47 16.88 17.84
N ASP A 386 18.58 16.16 17.87
CA ASP A 386 18.64 14.82 18.43
C ASP A 386 18.26 14.87 19.92
N LYS A 387 17.64 13.80 20.40
CA LYS A 387 17.47 13.61 21.84
C LYS A 387 18.81 13.17 22.44
N LEU A 388 19.26 13.90 23.46
CA LEU A 388 20.49 13.62 24.20
C LEU A 388 20.36 12.43 25.15
#